data_AF-A0AA97EW83-F1
#
_entry.id   AF-A0AA97EW83-F1
#
_cell.length_a   1.000
_cell.length_b   1.000
_cell.length_c   1.000
_cell.angle_alpha   90.00
_cell.angle_beta   90.00
_cell.angle_gamma   90.00
#
_symmetry.space_group_name_H-M   'P 1'
#
loop_
_entity.id
_entity.type
_entity.pdbx_description
1 polymer ?
#
loop_
_entity_poly.entity_id
_entity_poly.type
_entity_poly.pdbx_seq_one_letter_code
_entity_poly.pdbx_strand_id
1 'polypeptide(L)'
;MKSKILFSTLIAFTSLVSATSYANNAEQAKKLEAAYQSTNIKQSLINVCVDDYTKAGALNKLTKADVNKLCSCNVESRGRMTESTKWDLQSATNAKNQAKVKEILARLQKAEEPKIKNCLGADLQKKLLSLQAK
;
A
#
# COMPACT_ATOMS: atom_id res chain seq x y z
N MET A 1 4.82 4.13 -26.49
CA MET A 1 5.16 2.75 -26.08
C MET A 1 4.00 2.19 -25.26
N LYS A 2 3.42 1.05 -25.67
CA LYS A 2 2.30 0.39 -24.97
C LYS A 2 2.81 -0.13 -23.63
N SER A 3 2.49 0.56 -22.54
CA SER A 3 2.85 0.12 -21.19
C SER A 3 2.04 -1.13 -20.87
N LYS A 4 2.67 -2.30 -21.02
CA LYS A 4 2.14 -3.55 -20.51
C LYS A 4 2.29 -3.46 -18.99
N ILE A 5 1.20 -3.10 -18.31
CA ILE A 5 1.11 -3.20 -16.85
C ILE A 5 1.22 -4.70 -16.55
N LEU A 6 2.44 -5.15 -16.26
CA LEU A 6 2.69 -6.51 -15.81
C LEU A 6 2.11 -6.62 -14.40
N PHE A 7 0.83 -7.00 -14.31
CA PHE A 7 0.18 -7.46 -13.09
C PHE A 7 0.82 -8.78 -12.64
N SER A 8 2.07 -8.74 -12.19
CA SER A 8 2.74 -9.92 -11.62
C SER A 8 2.20 -10.17 -10.21
N THR A 9 1.24 -11.10 -10.15
CA THR A 9 1.14 -12.21 -9.17
C THR A 9 1.92 -12.05 -7.87
N LEU A 10 1.51 -11.10 -7.03
CA LEU A 10 1.67 -11.18 -5.58
C LEU A 10 0.39 -10.66 -4.96
N ILE A 11 -0.24 -11.53 -4.20
CA ILE A 11 -1.48 -11.26 -3.47
C ILE A 11 -1.27 -10.03 -2.57
N ALA A 12 -2.15 -9.05 -2.69
CA ALA A 12 -2.54 -8.08 -1.65
C ALA A 12 -1.50 -7.11 -1.04
N PHE A 13 -0.36 -6.82 -1.68
CA PHE A 13 0.66 -5.91 -1.08
C PHE A 13 1.24 -4.85 -1.99
N THR A 14 0.60 -4.63 -3.11
CA THR A 14 0.90 -3.50 -3.97
C THR A 14 0.80 -2.15 -3.24
N SER A 15 0.18 -2.03 -2.06
CA SER A 15 0.22 -0.76 -1.30
C SER A 15 1.57 -0.44 -0.65
N LEU A 16 2.45 -1.43 -0.40
CA LEU A 16 3.77 -1.20 0.22
C LEU A 16 4.91 -1.24 -0.79
N VAL A 17 4.73 -1.97 -1.90
CA VAL A 17 5.78 -2.16 -2.94
C VAL A 17 5.41 -1.69 -4.35
N SER A 18 4.17 -1.25 -4.62
CA SER A 18 3.91 -0.50 -5.89
C SER A 18 4.48 0.90 -5.87
N ALA A 19 5.19 1.30 -4.81
CA ALA A 19 6.12 2.41 -4.88
C ALA A 19 7.08 2.29 -6.09
N THR A 20 7.20 1.13 -6.75
CA THR A 20 7.94 0.99 -8.01
C THR A 20 7.17 1.37 -9.29
N SER A 21 5.86 1.59 -9.24
CA SER A 21 5.10 2.30 -10.29
C SER A 21 4.63 3.70 -9.84
N TYR A 22 4.72 4.00 -8.54
CA TYR A 22 4.49 5.32 -7.94
C TYR A 22 5.82 5.94 -7.47
N ALA A 23 6.87 5.82 -8.28
CA ALA A 23 8.13 6.50 -8.03
C ALA A 23 8.11 7.85 -8.77
N ASN A 24 8.21 8.94 -8.00
CA ASN A 24 8.48 10.33 -8.41
C ASN A 24 7.32 11.24 -8.83
N ASN A 25 6.31 11.43 -7.97
CA ASN A 25 5.50 12.65 -8.05
C ASN A 25 5.60 13.43 -6.74
N ALA A 26 6.20 14.63 -6.78
CA ALA A 26 6.30 15.55 -5.65
C ALA A 26 4.94 15.80 -4.95
N GLU A 27 3.85 15.69 -5.72
CA GLU A 27 2.50 15.80 -5.21
C GLU A 27 2.11 14.66 -4.24
N GLN A 28 2.54 13.42 -4.50
CA GLN A 28 2.21 12.29 -3.61
C GLN A 28 2.98 12.41 -2.29
N ALA A 29 4.25 12.81 -2.35
CA ALA A 29 5.05 13.10 -1.16
C ALA A 29 4.39 14.19 -0.30
N LYS A 30 3.93 15.28 -0.93
CA LYS A 30 3.21 16.37 -0.25
C LYS A 30 1.90 15.89 0.40
N LYS A 31 1.13 15.04 -0.28
CA LYS A 31 -0.11 14.46 0.29
C LYS A 31 0.15 13.56 1.48
N LEU A 32 1.20 12.74 1.42
CA LEU A 32 1.60 11.89 2.54
C LEU A 32 2.09 12.73 3.71
N GLU A 33 2.91 13.75 3.47
CA GLU A 33 3.37 14.68 4.51
C GLU A 33 2.19 15.37 5.21
N ALA A 34 1.25 15.92 4.43
CA ALA A 34 0.04 16.53 4.97
C ALA A 34 -0.80 15.53 5.78
N ALA A 35 -0.87 14.26 5.36
CA ALA A 35 -1.58 13.22 6.11
C ALA A 35 -0.94 12.93 7.48
N TYR A 36 0.39 13.01 7.60
CA TYR A 36 1.11 12.83 8.86
C TYR A 36 1.01 14.04 9.80
N GLN A 37 0.69 15.23 9.28
CA GLN A 37 0.45 16.44 10.08
C GLN A 37 -1.02 16.58 10.52
N SER A 38 -1.91 15.68 10.06
CA SER A 38 -3.34 15.70 10.38
C SER A 38 -3.62 15.36 11.84
N THR A 39 -4.71 15.93 12.40
CA THR A 39 -5.27 15.53 13.70
C THR A 39 -5.88 14.12 13.67
N ASN A 40 -6.09 13.55 12.48
CA ASN A 40 -6.49 12.16 12.27
C ASN A 40 -5.63 11.51 11.17
N ILE A 41 -4.43 11.11 11.53
CA ILE A 41 -3.44 10.52 10.62
C ILE A 41 -4.00 9.27 9.92
N LYS A 42 -4.70 8.38 10.65
CA LYS A 42 -5.25 7.14 10.08
C LYS A 42 -6.21 7.44 8.92
N GLN A 43 -7.20 8.31 9.15
CA GLN A 43 -8.17 8.64 8.12
C GLN A 43 -7.53 9.40 6.95
N SER A 44 -6.60 10.31 7.22
CA SER A 44 -5.89 11.03 6.17
C SER A 44 -5.06 10.10 5.29
N LEU A 45 -4.36 9.12 5.85
CA LEU A 45 -3.64 8.11 5.08
C LEU A 45 -4.56 7.23 4.24
N ILE A 46 -5.74 6.87 4.75
CA ILE A 46 -6.77 6.15 3.98
C ILE A 46 -7.21 6.99 2.79
N ASN A 47 -7.47 8.29 2.99
CA ASN A 47 -7.90 9.19 1.94
C ASN A 47 -6.85 9.34 0.83
N VAL A 48 -5.56 9.45 1.19
CA VAL A 48 -4.46 9.46 0.21
C VAL A 48 -4.45 8.17 -0.61
N CYS A 49 -4.57 7.01 0.04
CA CYS A 49 -4.65 5.73 -0.65
C CYS A 49 -5.87 5.66 -1.60
N VAL A 50 -7.04 6.11 -1.16
CA VAL A 50 -8.26 6.10 -1.99
C VAL A 50 -8.13 7.02 -3.20
N ASP A 51 -7.54 8.20 -3.03
CA ASP A 51 -7.24 9.11 -4.14
C ASP A 51 -6.31 8.46 -5.17
N ASP A 52 -5.23 7.81 -4.70
CA ASP A 52 -4.28 7.11 -5.56
C ASP A 52 -4.94 5.97 -6.35
N TYR A 53 -5.76 5.12 -5.70
CA TYR A 53 -6.50 4.05 -6.37
C TYR A 53 -7.54 4.60 -7.36
N THR A 54 -8.22 5.69 -7.01
CA THR A 54 -9.20 6.34 -7.88
C THR A 54 -8.53 6.89 -9.14
N LYS A 55 -7.41 7.62 -8.98
CA LYS A 55 -6.61 8.14 -10.10
C LYS A 55 -6.03 7.04 -10.98
N ALA A 56 -5.68 5.89 -10.39
CA ALA A 56 -5.23 4.72 -11.12
C ALA A 56 -6.38 3.97 -11.85
N GLY A 57 -7.62 4.46 -11.79
CA GLY A 57 -8.76 3.86 -12.48
C GLY A 57 -9.32 2.61 -11.80
N ALA A 58 -8.99 2.36 -10.52
CA ALA A 58 -9.45 1.16 -9.81
C ALA A 58 -10.98 1.08 -9.73
N LEU A 59 -11.68 2.21 -9.74
CA LEU A 59 -13.14 2.28 -9.72
C LEU A 59 -13.81 1.69 -10.98
N ASN A 60 -13.05 1.41 -12.04
CA ASN A 60 -13.55 0.70 -13.21
C ASN A 60 -13.80 -0.80 -12.94
N LYS A 61 -13.31 -1.31 -11.80
CA LYS A 61 -13.30 -2.73 -11.46
C LYS A 61 -13.64 -3.03 -10.01
N LEU A 62 -13.42 -2.06 -9.13
CA LEU A 62 -13.75 -2.12 -7.71
C LEU A 62 -14.80 -1.06 -7.39
N THR A 63 -15.68 -1.34 -6.44
CA THR A 63 -16.59 -0.30 -5.93
C THR A 63 -15.81 0.69 -5.05
N LYS A 64 -16.38 1.87 -4.78
CA LYS A 64 -15.81 2.81 -3.80
C LYS A 64 -15.65 2.15 -2.43
N ALA A 65 -16.61 1.30 -2.02
CA ALA A 65 -16.54 0.55 -0.77
C ALA A 65 -15.38 -0.45 -0.76
N ASP A 66 -15.16 -1.18 -1.86
CA ASP A 66 -14.03 -2.10 -2.02
C ASP A 66 -12.68 -1.36 -1.88
N VAL A 67 -12.52 -0.20 -2.54
CA VAL A 67 -11.31 0.62 -2.45
C VAL A 67 -11.10 1.16 -1.03
N ASN A 68 -12.16 1.66 -0.39
CA ASN A 68 -12.08 2.15 0.98
C ASN A 68 -11.65 1.04 1.95
N LYS A 69 -12.22 -0.16 1.79
CA LYS A 69 -11.88 -1.33 2.60
C LYS A 69 -10.43 -1.75 2.38
N LEU A 70 -9.99 -1.83 1.13
CA LEU A 70 -8.61 -2.12 0.76
C LEU A 70 -7.63 -1.14 1.41
N CYS A 71 -7.88 0.16 1.28
CA CYS A 71 -7.03 1.19 1.87
C CYS A 71 -7.02 1.16 3.40
N SER A 72 -8.18 0.94 4.03
CA SER A 72 -8.29 0.81 5.47
C SER A 72 -7.44 -0.36 6.01
N CYS A 73 -7.57 -1.54 5.41
CA CYS A 73 -6.81 -2.74 5.82
C CYS A 73 -5.30 -2.55 5.71
N ASN A 74 -4.83 -1.85 4.66
CA ASN A 74 -3.42 -1.57 4.46
C ASN A 74 -2.88 -0.52 5.43
N VAL A 75 -3.61 0.57 5.66
CA VAL A 75 -3.21 1.59 6.65
C VAL A 75 -3.18 1.00 8.07
N GLU A 76 -4.12 0.13 8.41
CA GLU A 76 -4.13 -0.57 9.70
C GLU A 76 -2.91 -1.47 9.89
N SER A 77 -2.45 -2.14 8.84
CA SER A 77 -1.22 -2.93 8.88
C SER A 77 0.02 -2.07 9.18
N ARG A 78 0.11 -0.88 8.54
CA ARG A 78 1.18 0.09 8.85
C ARG A 78 1.11 0.58 10.29
N GLY A 79 -0.10 0.75 10.84
CA GLY A 79 -0.31 1.11 12.25
C GLY A 79 0.15 0.04 13.24
N ARG A 80 0.26 -1.22 12.83
CA ARG A 80 0.76 -2.33 13.66
C ARG A 80 2.28 -2.52 13.61
N MET A 81 3.00 -1.71 12.82
CA MET A 81 4.45 -1.75 12.82
C MET A 81 4.99 -1.38 14.21
N THR A 82 5.83 -2.24 14.76
CA THR A 82 6.52 -1.96 16.02
C THR A 82 7.51 -0.79 15.86
N GLU A 83 7.80 -0.08 16.94
CA GLU A 83 8.79 1.01 16.92
C GLU A 83 10.17 0.52 16.48
N SER A 84 10.60 -0.68 16.93
CA SER A 84 11.86 -1.28 16.48
C SER A 84 11.90 -1.45 14.96
N THR A 85 10.81 -1.93 14.35
CA THR A 85 10.74 -2.05 12.89
C THR A 85 10.78 -0.69 12.20
N LYS A 86 10.14 0.34 12.76
CA LYS A 86 10.18 1.71 12.22
C LYS A 86 11.61 2.26 12.26
N TRP A 87 12.32 2.07 13.38
CA TRP A 87 13.71 2.48 13.52
C TRP A 87 14.62 1.75 12.54
N ASP A 88 14.49 0.43 12.39
CA ASP A 88 15.27 -0.34 11.41
C ASP A 88 15.07 0.19 9.99
N LEU A 89 13.81 0.45 9.61
CA LEU A 89 13.47 0.97 8.29
C LEU A 89 14.03 2.38 8.07
N GLN A 90 13.93 3.26 9.07
CA GLN A 90 14.44 4.63 8.99
C GLN A 90 15.97 4.65 8.93
N SER A 91 16.64 3.84 9.75
CA SER A 91 18.09 3.69 9.76
C SER A 91 18.62 3.18 8.41
N ALA A 92 17.98 2.16 7.84
CA ALA A 92 18.31 1.66 6.51
C ALA A 92 18.11 2.71 5.41
N THR A 93 17.04 3.51 5.52
CA THR A 93 16.76 4.62 4.59
C THR A 93 17.81 5.73 4.70
N ASN A 94 18.16 6.16 5.91
CA ASN A 94 19.18 7.19 6.16
C ASN A 94 20.55 6.74 5.66
N ALA A 95 20.88 5.46 5.85
CA ALA A 95 22.09 4.83 5.32
C ALA A 95 22.05 4.58 3.80
N LYS A 96 20.95 4.96 3.12
CA LYS A 96 20.70 4.73 1.68
C LYS A 96 20.82 3.25 1.27
N ASN A 97 20.62 2.32 2.21
CA ASN A 97 20.72 0.89 1.98
C ASN A 97 19.37 0.33 1.46
N GLN A 98 19.14 0.49 0.16
CA GLN A 98 17.90 0.08 -0.50
C GLN A 98 17.64 -1.43 -0.41
N ALA A 99 18.69 -2.26 -0.37
CA ALA A 99 18.54 -3.70 -0.19
C ALA A 99 17.93 -4.02 1.18
N LYS A 100 18.43 -3.36 2.24
CA LYS A 100 17.92 -3.56 3.60
C LYS A 100 16.50 -3.02 3.76
N VAL A 101 16.17 -1.88 3.15
CA VAL A 101 14.79 -1.35 3.09
C VAL A 101 13.84 -2.38 2.50
N LYS A 102 14.18 -2.95 1.33
CA LYS A 102 13.36 -3.98 0.67
C LYS A 102 13.20 -5.24 1.53
N GLU A 103 14.28 -5.70 2.17
CA GLU A 103 14.24 -6.87 3.06
C GLU A 103 13.31 -6.65 4.25
N ILE A 104 13.37 -5.48 4.91
CA ILE A 104 12.48 -5.14 6.04
C ILE A 104 11.03 -5.09 5.58
N LEU A 105 10.75 -4.42 4.46
CA LEU A 105 9.39 -4.34 3.90
C LEU A 105 8.84 -5.72 3.51
N ALA A 106 9.67 -6.60 2.93
CA ALA A 106 9.26 -7.96 2.58
C ALA A 106 8.94 -8.81 3.83
N ARG A 107 9.74 -8.68 4.90
CA ARG A 107 9.46 -9.35 6.19
C ARG A 107 8.15 -8.86 6.79
N LEU A 108 7.90 -7.55 6.77
CA LEU A 108 6.66 -6.96 7.25
C LEU A 108 5.45 -7.42 6.47
N GLN A 109 5.57 -7.41 5.15
CA GLN A 109 4.56 -7.92 4.24
C GLN A 109 4.18 -9.36 4.62
N LYS A 110 5.17 -10.26 4.73
CA LYS A 110 4.93 -11.65 5.08
C LYS A 110 4.24 -11.80 6.45
N ALA A 111 4.63 -11.00 7.44
CA ALA A 111 4.03 -11.05 8.77
C ALA A 111 2.58 -10.55 8.81
N GLU A 112 2.25 -9.58 7.96
CA GLU A 112 0.95 -8.90 7.96
C GLU A 112 -0.07 -9.49 6.98
N GLU A 113 0.37 -10.37 6.07
CA GLU A 113 -0.45 -11.03 5.05
C GLU A 113 -1.71 -11.70 5.57
N PRO A 114 -1.63 -12.57 6.59
CA PRO A 114 -2.85 -13.20 7.09
C PRO A 114 -3.84 -12.17 7.64
N LYS A 115 -3.35 -11.12 8.31
CA LYS A 115 -4.21 -10.08 8.90
C LYS A 115 -4.87 -9.22 7.83
N ILE A 116 -4.13 -8.87 6.78
CA ILE A 116 -4.68 -8.10 5.65
C ILE A 116 -5.71 -8.94 4.90
N LYS A 117 -5.40 -10.19 4.55
CA LYS A 117 -6.37 -11.09 3.90
C LYS A 117 -7.66 -11.20 4.71
N ASN A 118 -7.53 -11.45 6.02
CA ASN A 118 -8.68 -11.52 6.91
C ASN A 118 -9.47 -10.21 6.94
N CYS A 119 -8.77 -9.06 6.99
CA CYS A 119 -9.42 -7.75 6.96
C CYS A 119 -10.18 -7.51 5.65
N LEU A 120 -9.61 -7.86 4.50
CA LEU A 120 -10.24 -7.68 3.19
C LEU A 120 -11.52 -8.50 3.04
N GLY A 121 -11.56 -9.70 3.61
CA GLY A 121 -12.65 -10.65 3.43
C GLY A 121 -12.57 -11.40 2.09
N ALA A 122 -13.30 -12.50 1.97
CA ALA A 122 -13.18 -13.41 0.82
C ALA A 122 -13.62 -12.77 -0.51
N ASP A 123 -14.67 -11.96 -0.48
CA ASP A 123 -15.27 -11.39 -1.69
C ASP A 123 -14.35 -10.38 -2.36
N LEU A 124 -13.78 -9.46 -1.57
CA LEU A 124 -12.81 -8.48 -2.07
C LEU A 124 -11.51 -9.18 -2.51
N GLN A 125 -11.04 -10.20 -1.80
CA GLN A 125 -9.89 -10.99 -2.25
C GLN A 125 -10.13 -11.64 -3.62
N LYS A 126 -11.32 -12.21 -3.86
CA LYS A 126 -11.69 -12.78 -5.16
C LYS A 126 -11.69 -11.74 -6.28
N LYS A 127 -12.23 -10.54 -6.01
CA LYS A 127 -12.19 -9.40 -6.95
C LYS A 127 -10.76 -8.96 -7.25
N LEU A 128 -9.88 -8.90 -6.24
CA LEU A 128 -8.48 -8.53 -6.42
C LEU A 128 -7.71 -9.57 -7.24
N LEU A 129 -7.97 -10.86 -7.03
CA LEU A 129 -7.37 -11.95 -7.81
C LEU A 129 -7.80 -11.90 -9.28
N SER A 130 -9.08 -11.62 -9.56
CA SER A 130 -9.56 -11.53 -10.95
C SER A 130 -8.98 -10.34 -11.72
N LEU A 131 -8.49 -9.32 -11.01
CA LEU A 131 -7.75 -8.20 -11.59
C LEU A 131 -6.30 -8.53 -11.94
N GLN A 132 -5.72 -9.55 -11.30
CA GLN A 132 -4.35 -10.01 -11.56
C GLN A 132 -4.25 -11.05 -12.68
N ALA A 133 -5.35 -11.73 -13.00
CA ALA A 133 -5.40 -12.79 -14.00
C ALA A 133 -5.56 -12.29 -15.45
N LYS A 134 -5.45 -10.99 -15.69
CA LYS A 134 -5.53 -10.33 -17.00
C LYS A 134 -4.33 -9.41 -17.22
#